data_AF-A0A8T2NJ80-F1
#
_entry.id   AF-A0A8T2NJ80-F1
#
_cell.length_a   1.000
_cell.length_b   1.000
_cell.length_c   1.000
_cell.angle_alpha   90.00
_cell.angle_beta   90.00
_cell.angle_gamma   90.00
#
_symmetry.space_group_name_H-M   'P 1'
#
loop_
_entity.id
_entity.type
_entity.pdbx_description
1 polymer ?
#
loop_
_entity_poly.entity_id
_entity_poly.type
_entity_poly.pdbx_seq_one_letter_code
_entity_poly.pdbx_strand_id
1 'polypeptide(L)'
;MGGEGEGGGSISGQGPGHVHNPTTVRTVGLLTAMLQVGVMRLGLGALAVRRAHCLSRAVHTSTQKVEYKPIKKVMVANRGEIAIRVFRACTELGIRTVAVYSEQDTGQMHRQKADEAYLIGKGLPPVSAYLHIPDIIKVAKENDVDAIHPGYGFLSERADFAQACQDAGVRFIGPSPEIVRKMGDKVEARAIAIRAGVPVVPGTDAPISSLLEAQEFSNTYGFPIIFKAAYGGGGRGMRVVRGYEELEENYQRAYSEALAAFGNGALFVEKFIEKPRHIEVQILVMFLCQAAGVRPDRRPCRKAGCWVHLLGMVPCLRGGAQLEGGQYLCVTYVSGEKYPCVPVSGGDKYGNVIHLYERDCSIQRRHQKVVEIAPAAQLDPHLRDRLTADSVNLARQVCTPH
;
A
#
# COMPACT_ATOMS: atom_id res chain seq x y z
N MET A 1 67.83 4.75 40.67
CA MET A 1 68.46 3.69 39.86
C MET A 1 67.63 3.59 38.59
N GLY A 2 67.87 4.44 37.59
CA GLY A 2 68.87 4.26 36.52
C GLY A 2 68.08 3.75 35.30
N GLY A 3 67.76 4.59 34.30
CA GLY A 3 68.65 4.95 33.17
C GLY A 3 68.57 3.81 32.13
N GLU A 4 68.36 3.95 30.82
CA GLU A 4 68.73 4.92 29.75
C GLU A 4 67.82 4.55 28.54
N GLY A 5 67.64 5.25 27.41
CA GLY A 5 68.17 6.46 26.76
C GLY A 5 67.36 6.65 25.45
N GLU A 6 66.94 7.87 25.08
CA GLU A 6 67.48 8.73 23.99
C GLU A 6 67.32 8.16 22.56
N GLY A 7 66.91 8.87 21.50
CA GLY A 7 66.57 10.26 21.19
C GLY A 7 65.78 10.24 19.85
N GLY A 8 65.33 11.30 19.17
CA GLY A 8 65.56 12.74 19.18
C GLY A 8 65.40 13.26 17.72
N GLY A 9 64.68 14.37 17.52
CA GLY A 9 64.66 15.21 16.29
C GLY A 9 63.61 14.84 15.23
N SER A 10 62.59 15.62 14.82
CA SER A 10 62.33 17.05 14.63
C SER A 10 62.53 17.57 13.18
N ILE A 11 61.46 18.24 12.70
CA ILE A 11 61.33 19.37 11.75
C ILE A 11 61.43 19.22 10.21
N SER A 12 60.31 19.57 9.55
CA SER A 12 60.09 20.47 8.39
C SER A 12 60.98 20.48 7.14
N GLY A 13 60.33 20.65 5.98
CA GLY A 13 60.63 21.79 5.08
C GLY A 13 60.97 21.48 3.61
N GLN A 14 60.01 21.79 2.73
CA GLN A 14 60.11 22.46 1.42
C GLN A 14 61.39 22.31 0.53
N GLY A 15 61.19 21.77 -0.69
CA GLY A 15 61.74 22.17 -2.01
C GLY A 15 63.27 22.42 -2.16
N PRO A 16 63.78 22.88 -3.33
CA PRO A 16 63.14 23.16 -4.62
C PRO A 16 63.86 22.49 -5.83
N GLY A 17 63.51 22.92 -7.05
CA GLY A 17 63.77 22.28 -8.34
C GLY A 17 65.21 22.23 -8.87
N HIS A 18 65.37 21.62 -10.05
CA HIS A 18 66.44 21.96 -10.98
C HIS A 18 66.05 21.71 -12.45
N VAL A 19 66.48 22.69 -13.24
CA VAL A 19 66.38 22.91 -14.68
C VAL A 19 67.38 22.02 -15.43
N HIS A 20 67.04 21.56 -16.65
CA HIS A 20 68.01 21.46 -17.74
C HIS A 20 67.35 21.45 -19.14
N ASN A 21 67.76 22.44 -19.95
CA ASN A 21 67.83 22.44 -21.42
C ASN A 21 69.37 22.39 -21.76
N PRO A 22 69.91 22.27 -23.01
CA PRO A 22 69.29 22.56 -24.33
C PRO A 22 69.80 21.75 -25.58
N THR A 23 69.19 22.06 -26.75
CA THR A 23 69.76 22.12 -28.15
C THR A 23 70.28 20.83 -28.82
N THR A 24 70.14 20.52 -30.13
CA THR A 24 70.53 21.25 -31.37
C THR A 24 70.14 20.31 -32.57
N VAL A 25 69.39 20.73 -33.61
CA VAL A 25 69.85 21.11 -34.98
C VAL A 25 69.69 20.07 -36.12
N ARG A 26 69.05 20.53 -37.23
CA ARG A 26 69.13 20.15 -38.67
C ARG A 26 68.68 18.73 -39.11
N THR A 27 68.36 18.38 -40.36
CA THR A 27 67.87 18.97 -41.63
C THR A 27 67.84 17.78 -42.62
N VAL A 28 66.70 17.52 -43.29
CA VAL A 28 66.49 16.97 -44.66
C VAL A 28 67.31 15.77 -45.18
N GLY A 29 66.61 14.75 -45.71
CA GLY A 29 67.10 13.79 -46.72
C GLY A 29 66.01 12.75 -47.07
N LEU A 30 65.07 13.04 -47.98
CA LEU A 30 65.01 12.68 -49.41
C LEU A 30 65.18 11.19 -49.79
N LEU A 31 64.07 10.62 -50.27
CA LEU A 31 63.87 9.74 -51.44
C LEU A 31 64.69 8.44 -51.63
N THR A 32 63.98 7.31 -51.58
CA THR A 32 64.17 6.12 -52.48
C THR A 32 62.91 5.23 -52.31
N ALA A 33 61.88 5.29 -53.16
CA ALA A 33 61.69 4.73 -54.51
C ALA A 33 61.22 3.25 -54.55
N MET A 34 60.12 3.04 -55.30
CA MET A 34 59.60 1.80 -55.93
C MET A 34 58.80 0.83 -55.03
N LEU A 35 57.45 0.80 -55.12
CA LEU A 35 56.61 0.23 -56.18
C LEU A 35 56.76 -1.29 -56.34
N GLN A 36 56.02 -2.07 -55.54
CA GLN A 36 55.48 -3.36 -55.97
C GLN A 36 54.17 -3.67 -55.23
N VAL A 37 53.22 -4.19 -55.99
CA VAL A 37 51.81 -4.34 -55.71
C VAL A 37 51.55 -5.59 -54.87
N GLY A 38 50.64 -5.48 -53.90
CA GLY A 38 49.82 -6.59 -53.41
C GLY A 38 50.10 -7.01 -51.98
N VAL A 39 49.19 -6.64 -51.07
CA VAL A 39 48.38 -7.56 -50.23
C VAL A 39 47.70 -6.75 -49.11
N MET A 40 46.37 -6.68 -49.22
CA MET A 40 45.36 -6.66 -48.17
C MET A 40 45.50 -5.79 -46.91
N ARG A 41 44.47 -4.93 -46.78
CA ARG A 41 43.64 -4.69 -45.59
C ARG A 41 44.36 -4.17 -44.34
N LEU A 42 44.16 -2.87 -44.07
CA LEU A 42 43.66 -2.27 -42.82
C LEU A 42 44.20 -0.84 -42.74
N GLY A 43 43.31 0.16 -42.81
CA GLY A 43 43.74 1.55 -42.59
C GLY A 43 42.89 2.66 -43.20
N LEU A 44 41.58 2.48 -43.36
CA LEU A 44 40.64 3.57 -43.69
C LEU A 44 39.43 3.44 -42.76
N GLY A 45 39.62 3.81 -41.50
CA GLY A 45 38.61 3.60 -40.46
C GLY A 45 38.67 4.58 -39.28
N ALA A 46 39.24 5.78 -39.45
CA ALA A 46 39.44 6.70 -38.32
C ALA A 46 38.96 8.15 -38.54
N LEU A 47 38.39 8.51 -39.70
CA LEU A 47 37.92 9.89 -39.95
C LEU A 47 36.45 10.03 -40.40
N ALA A 48 35.63 8.99 -40.21
CA ALA A 48 34.18 9.04 -40.50
C ALA A 48 33.27 8.80 -39.26
N VAL A 49 33.81 8.78 -38.04
CA VAL A 49 33.04 8.41 -36.82
C VAL A 49 32.54 9.62 -36.02
N ARG A 50 32.98 10.84 -36.30
CA ARG A 50 32.61 12.04 -35.50
C ARG A 50 31.40 12.84 -35.98
N ARG A 51 30.62 12.35 -36.96
CA ARG A 51 29.38 13.02 -37.42
C ARG A 51 28.17 12.08 -37.58
N ALA A 52 28.21 10.90 -36.95
CA ALA A 52 27.13 9.91 -36.98
C ALA A 52 26.63 9.48 -35.59
N HIS A 53 26.88 10.28 -34.55
CA HIS A 53 26.42 10.02 -33.17
C HIS A 53 25.36 11.05 -32.68
N CYS A 54 24.61 11.66 -33.60
CA CYS A 54 23.51 12.57 -33.25
C CYS A 54 22.17 12.21 -33.91
N LEU A 55 22.04 11.01 -34.49
CA LEU A 55 20.81 10.55 -35.15
C LEU A 55 20.59 9.05 -34.88
N SER A 56 20.41 8.66 -33.62
CA SER A 56 19.57 7.50 -33.24
C SER A 56 19.53 7.37 -31.72
N ARG A 57 18.83 8.30 -31.08
CA ARG A 57 18.21 8.05 -29.77
C ARG A 57 16.93 8.88 -29.73
N ALA A 58 16.09 8.66 -30.74
CA ALA A 58 14.66 8.80 -30.52
C ALA A 58 14.35 7.78 -29.42
N VAL A 59 14.29 8.26 -28.19
CA VAL A 59 13.62 7.53 -27.12
C VAL A 59 12.26 7.21 -27.70
N HIS A 60 12.04 5.94 -28.05
CA HIS A 60 10.70 5.44 -28.28
C HIS A 60 9.99 5.65 -26.95
N THR A 61 9.38 6.82 -26.77
CA THR A 61 8.25 6.98 -25.87
C THR A 61 7.17 6.15 -26.51
N SER A 62 7.21 4.84 -26.24
CA SER A 62 6.09 3.95 -26.46
C SER A 62 4.96 4.57 -25.67
N THR A 63 4.13 5.36 -26.36
CA THR A 63 2.79 5.68 -25.90
C THR A 63 2.06 4.35 -25.92
N GLN A 64 2.25 3.53 -24.88
CA GLN A 64 1.44 2.35 -24.68
C GLN A 64 0.00 2.85 -24.66
N LYS A 65 -0.73 2.61 -25.75
CA LYS A 65 -2.17 2.81 -25.76
C LYS A 65 -2.71 1.93 -24.64
N VAL A 66 -3.19 2.57 -23.57
CA VAL A 66 -3.87 1.85 -22.50
C VAL A 66 -5.14 1.28 -23.10
N GLU A 67 -5.13 -0.01 -23.41
CA GLU A 67 -6.26 -0.71 -23.98
C GLU A 67 -7.28 -0.98 -22.87
N TYR A 68 -8.49 -0.45 -23.02
CA TYR A 68 -9.59 -0.74 -22.12
C TYR A 68 -10.04 -2.19 -22.32
N LYS A 69 -9.85 -3.01 -21.29
CA LYS A 69 -10.33 -4.39 -21.24
C LYS A 69 -11.46 -4.48 -20.21
N PRO A 70 -12.74 -4.55 -20.62
CA PRO A 70 -13.85 -4.62 -19.68
C PRO A 70 -13.76 -5.89 -18.82
N ILE A 71 -14.15 -5.79 -17.55
CA ILE A 71 -14.27 -6.94 -16.65
C ILE A 71 -15.53 -7.73 -17.06
N LYS A 72 -15.38 -9.00 -17.43
CA LYS A 72 -16.47 -9.89 -17.80
C LYS A 72 -16.69 -11.00 -16.76
N LYS A 73 -15.63 -11.41 -16.05
CA LYS A 73 -15.68 -12.46 -15.02
C LYS A 73 -14.97 -12.02 -13.74
N VAL A 74 -15.69 -12.01 -12.62
CA VAL A 74 -15.18 -11.67 -11.28
C VAL A 74 -15.23 -12.88 -10.37
N MET A 75 -14.10 -13.22 -9.77
CA MET A 75 -14.04 -14.18 -8.67
C MET A 75 -14.07 -13.46 -7.33
N VAL A 76 -14.83 -13.98 -6.38
CA VAL A 76 -14.83 -13.46 -5.01
C VAL A 76 -13.99 -14.37 -4.13
N ALA A 77 -12.83 -13.90 -3.70
CA ALA A 77 -11.92 -14.62 -2.79
C ALA A 77 -12.38 -14.48 -1.32
N ASN A 78 -13.64 -14.81 -1.07
CA ASN A 78 -14.30 -14.72 0.24
C ASN A 78 -15.48 -15.70 0.33
N ARG A 79 -16.20 -15.70 1.45
CA ARG A 79 -17.32 -16.62 1.74
C ARG A 79 -18.51 -15.90 2.36
N GLY A 80 -19.64 -16.60 2.47
CA GLY A 80 -20.79 -16.12 3.24
C GLY A 80 -21.47 -14.89 2.63
N GLU A 81 -21.93 -13.98 3.47
CA GLU A 81 -22.78 -12.86 3.06
C GLU A 81 -22.06 -11.91 2.08
N ILE A 82 -20.80 -11.57 2.36
CA ILE A 82 -20.03 -10.63 1.55
C ILE A 82 -19.79 -11.13 0.13
N ALA A 83 -19.59 -12.44 -0.03
CA ALA A 83 -19.48 -13.05 -1.35
C ALA A 83 -20.79 -12.88 -2.14
N ILE A 84 -21.93 -13.20 -1.52
CA ILE A 84 -23.26 -13.01 -2.12
C ILE A 84 -23.52 -11.53 -2.46
N ARG A 85 -23.10 -10.64 -1.57
CA ARG A 85 -23.27 -9.19 -1.75
C ARG A 85 -22.51 -8.67 -2.98
N VAL A 86 -21.30 -9.18 -3.22
CA VAL A 86 -20.52 -8.87 -4.43
C VAL A 86 -21.14 -9.54 -5.65
N PHE A 87 -21.57 -10.80 -5.56
CA PHE A 87 -22.22 -11.48 -6.68
C PHE A 87 -23.46 -10.72 -7.17
N ARG A 88 -24.30 -10.23 -6.27
CA ARG A 88 -25.46 -9.39 -6.63
C ARG A 88 -25.06 -8.17 -7.45
N ALA A 89 -24.01 -7.46 -7.03
CA ALA A 89 -23.50 -6.30 -7.75
C ALA A 89 -22.95 -6.68 -9.14
N CYS A 90 -22.21 -7.79 -9.24
CA CYS A 90 -21.75 -8.31 -10.53
C CYS A 90 -22.92 -8.69 -11.45
N THR A 91 -23.94 -9.38 -10.94
CA THR A 91 -25.13 -9.77 -11.71
C THR A 91 -25.88 -8.56 -12.24
N GLU A 92 -26.08 -7.51 -11.43
CA GLU A 92 -26.69 -6.25 -11.85
C GLU A 92 -25.90 -5.54 -12.97
N LEU A 93 -24.58 -5.73 -13.00
CA LEU A 93 -23.67 -5.21 -14.02
C LEU A 93 -23.52 -6.13 -15.23
N GLY A 94 -24.11 -7.33 -15.23
CA GLY A 94 -23.96 -8.34 -16.29
C GLY A 94 -22.59 -9.02 -16.31
N ILE A 95 -21.90 -9.05 -15.16
CA ILE A 95 -20.58 -9.67 -14.98
C ILE A 95 -20.77 -11.08 -14.42
N ARG A 96 -20.08 -12.06 -15.02
CA ARG A 96 -20.07 -13.47 -14.57
C ARG A 96 -19.33 -13.60 -13.24
N THR A 97 -19.83 -14.47 -12.39
CA THR A 97 -19.39 -14.61 -11.00
C THR A 97 -18.78 -15.97 -10.71
N VAL A 98 -17.66 -15.97 -10.00
CA VAL A 98 -16.96 -17.18 -9.57
C VAL A 98 -16.84 -17.20 -8.05
N ALA A 99 -17.32 -18.26 -7.41
CA ALA A 99 -17.10 -18.52 -5.99
C ALA A 99 -15.90 -19.46 -5.77
N VAL A 100 -15.20 -19.25 -4.66
CA VAL A 100 -14.30 -20.24 -4.08
C VAL A 100 -14.89 -20.78 -2.77
N TYR A 101 -14.61 -22.02 -2.44
CA TYR A 101 -15.07 -22.64 -1.20
C TYR A 101 -14.09 -23.70 -0.68
N SER A 102 -14.07 -23.93 0.63
CA SER A 102 -13.36 -25.06 1.25
C SER A 102 -14.25 -26.31 1.27
N GLU A 103 -13.68 -27.50 1.52
CA GLU A 103 -14.45 -28.76 1.57
C GLU A 103 -15.60 -28.70 2.58
N GLN A 104 -15.40 -28.02 3.71
CA GLN A 104 -16.39 -27.84 4.78
C GLN A 104 -17.47 -26.82 4.41
N ASP A 105 -17.23 -25.96 3.43
CA ASP A 105 -18.18 -24.96 2.93
C ASP A 105 -18.93 -25.42 1.67
N THR A 106 -18.87 -26.72 1.33
CA THR A 106 -19.56 -27.33 0.18
C THR A 106 -21.05 -26.99 0.14
N GLY A 107 -21.73 -26.92 1.30
CA GLY A 107 -23.15 -26.60 1.42
C GLY A 107 -23.48 -25.11 1.59
N GLN A 108 -22.51 -24.20 1.52
CA GLN A 108 -22.75 -22.77 1.78
C GLN A 108 -23.50 -22.08 0.65
N MET A 109 -24.34 -21.12 1.03
CA MET A 109 -25.20 -20.38 0.10
C MET A 109 -24.42 -19.59 -0.96
N HIS A 110 -23.24 -19.05 -0.63
CA HIS A 110 -22.47 -18.24 -1.60
C HIS A 110 -22.03 -19.05 -2.81
N ARG A 111 -21.71 -20.35 -2.61
CA ARG A 111 -21.37 -21.28 -3.68
C ARG A 111 -22.51 -21.41 -4.70
N GLN A 112 -23.75 -21.47 -4.23
CA GLN A 112 -24.93 -21.64 -5.09
C GLN A 112 -25.39 -20.33 -5.75
N LYS A 113 -24.89 -19.19 -5.28
CA LYS A 113 -25.25 -17.86 -5.80
C LYS A 113 -24.32 -17.36 -6.90
N ALA A 114 -23.16 -17.98 -7.08
CA ALA A 114 -22.27 -17.70 -8.19
C ALA A 114 -22.61 -18.53 -9.43
N ASP A 115 -22.20 -18.07 -10.61
CA ASP A 115 -22.37 -18.80 -11.87
C ASP A 115 -21.48 -20.05 -11.93
N GLU A 116 -20.27 -19.96 -11.36
CA GLU A 116 -19.26 -21.01 -11.29
C GLU A 116 -18.70 -21.08 -9.86
N ALA A 117 -18.30 -22.27 -9.40
CA ALA A 117 -17.70 -22.42 -8.08
C ALA A 117 -16.63 -23.51 -8.02
N TYR A 118 -15.49 -23.19 -7.41
CA TYR A 118 -14.31 -24.06 -7.36
C TYR A 118 -13.83 -24.32 -5.93
N LEU A 119 -13.42 -25.56 -5.68
CA LEU A 119 -12.82 -25.95 -4.42
C LEU A 119 -11.40 -25.39 -4.32
N ILE A 120 -11.06 -24.79 -3.17
CA ILE A 120 -9.70 -24.32 -2.84
C ILE A 120 -9.20 -24.99 -1.56
N GLY A 121 -7.88 -25.11 -1.43
CA GLY A 121 -7.23 -25.57 -0.21
C GLY A 121 -7.65 -26.99 0.17
N LYS A 122 -7.71 -27.91 -0.81
CA LYS A 122 -8.11 -29.30 -0.58
C LYS A 122 -7.25 -29.93 0.52
N GLY A 123 -7.89 -30.54 1.53
CA GLY A 123 -7.19 -31.11 2.69
C GLY A 123 -6.67 -30.09 3.72
N LEU A 124 -6.88 -28.78 3.51
CA LEU A 124 -6.56 -27.76 4.51
C LEU A 124 -7.74 -27.53 5.47
N PRO A 125 -7.48 -27.06 6.71
CA PRO A 125 -8.52 -26.51 7.56
C PRO A 125 -9.29 -25.39 6.85
N PRO A 126 -10.59 -25.19 7.16
CA PRO A 126 -11.48 -24.32 6.39
C PRO A 126 -10.97 -22.89 6.25
N VAL A 127 -10.46 -22.29 7.34
CA VAL A 127 -9.92 -20.93 7.32
C VAL A 127 -8.63 -20.86 6.52
N SER A 128 -7.75 -21.85 6.68
CA SER A 128 -6.47 -21.91 5.96
C SER A 128 -6.67 -22.01 4.45
N ALA A 129 -7.73 -22.68 3.99
CA ALA A 129 -8.07 -22.74 2.57
C ALA A 129 -8.31 -21.33 1.98
N TYR A 130 -9.08 -20.47 2.64
CA TYR A 130 -9.32 -19.08 2.21
C TYR A 130 -8.09 -18.15 2.36
N LEU A 131 -7.05 -18.58 3.07
CA LEU A 131 -5.79 -17.86 3.21
C LEU A 131 -4.71 -18.35 2.23
N HIS A 132 -4.99 -19.42 1.47
CA HIS A 132 -4.02 -20.06 0.59
C HIS A 132 -3.95 -19.37 -0.78
N ILE A 133 -3.12 -18.31 -0.86
CA ILE A 133 -2.93 -17.47 -2.05
C ILE A 133 -2.62 -18.29 -3.32
N PRO A 134 -1.69 -19.27 -3.32
CA PRO A 134 -1.34 -19.99 -4.55
C PRO A 134 -2.52 -20.72 -5.19
N ASP A 135 -3.40 -21.33 -4.38
CA ASP A 135 -4.58 -22.03 -4.91
C ASP A 135 -5.60 -21.05 -5.48
N ILE A 136 -5.82 -19.91 -4.80
CA ILE A 136 -6.77 -18.89 -5.26
C ILE A 136 -6.31 -18.33 -6.61
N ILE A 137 -5.01 -17.99 -6.75
CA ILE A 137 -4.45 -17.51 -8.01
C ILE A 137 -4.49 -18.59 -9.10
N LYS A 138 -4.21 -19.85 -8.75
CA LYS A 138 -4.33 -20.98 -9.68
C LYS A 138 -5.76 -21.09 -10.23
N VAL A 139 -6.77 -21.11 -9.37
CA VAL A 139 -8.18 -21.17 -9.77
C VAL A 139 -8.55 -19.99 -10.66
N ALA A 140 -8.07 -18.77 -10.34
CA ALA A 140 -8.32 -17.59 -11.15
C ALA A 140 -7.79 -17.76 -12.58
N LYS A 141 -6.55 -18.26 -12.72
CA LYS A 141 -5.89 -18.45 -14.02
C LYS A 141 -6.49 -19.58 -14.84
N GLU A 142 -6.81 -20.72 -14.20
CA GLU A 142 -7.37 -21.89 -14.89
C GLU A 142 -8.79 -21.65 -15.43
N ASN A 143 -9.49 -20.62 -14.94
CA ASN A 143 -10.88 -20.33 -15.28
C ASN A 143 -11.09 -18.95 -15.91
N ASP A 144 -10.01 -18.34 -16.42
CA ASP A 144 -10.02 -17.06 -17.15
C ASP A 144 -10.73 -15.93 -16.38
N VAL A 145 -10.42 -15.79 -15.09
CA VAL A 145 -10.97 -14.73 -14.24
C VAL A 145 -10.28 -13.40 -14.55
N ASP A 146 -11.07 -12.37 -14.89
CA ASP A 146 -10.54 -11.04 -15.21
C ASP A 146 -10.13 -10.25 -13.95
N ALA A 147 -10.86 -10.46 -12.85
CA ALA A 147 -10.68 -9.70 -11.61
C ALA A 147 -11.08 -10.50 -10.36
N ILE A 148 -10.42 -10.21 -9.24
CA ILE A 148 -10.70 -10.79 -7.93
C ILE A 148 -11.20 -9.70 -6.98
N HIS A 149 -12.36 -9.92 -6.38
CA HIS A 149 -12.84 -9.14 -5.26
C HIS A 149 -12.50 -9.85 -3.94
N PRO A 150 -11.75 -9.24 -3.02
CA PRO A 150 -11.34 -9.93 -1.79
C PRO A 150 -12.41 -9.89 -0.68
N GLY A 151 -13.44 -9.06 -0.82
CA GLY A 151 -14.41 -8.81 0.25
C GLY A 151 -13.75 -8.10 1.43
N TYR A 152 -14.13 -8.45 2.66
CA TYR A 152 -13.48 -8.01 3.89
C TYR A 152 -12.94 -9.21 4.70
N GLY A 153 -11.96 -8.97 5.57
CA GLY A 153 -11.26 -10.05 6.28
C GLY A 153 -10.40 -10.91 5.34
N PHE A 154 -9.94 -12.07 5.79
CA PHE A 154 -9.06 -12.98 5.05
C PHE A 154 -7.85 -12.25 4.39
N LEU A 155 -7.81 -12.23 3.07
CA LEU A 155 -6.71 -11.69 2.26
C LEU A 155 -6.93 -10.24 1.82
N SER A 156 -8.03 -9.62 2.24
CA SER A 156 -8.44 -8.31 1.72
C SER A 156 -7.46 -7.17 2.05
N GLU A 157 -6.82 -7.21 3.22
CA GLU A 157 -5.83 -6.22 3.67
C GLU A 157 -4.39 -6.71 3.45
N ARG A 158 -4.20 -7.78 2.68
CA ARG A 158 -2.90 -8.41 2.46
C ARG A 158 -2.26 -7.93 1.17
N ALA A 159 -1.20 -7.12 1.33
CA ALA A 159 -0.45 -6.56 0.21
C ALA A 159 0.18 -7.65 -0.67
N ASP A 160 0.60 -8.78 -0.10
CA ASP A 160 1.16 -9.91 -0.85
C ASP A 160 0.11 -10.61 -1.72
N PHE A 161 -1.16 -10.66 -1.29
CA PHE A 161 -2.24 -11.16 -2.12
C PHE A 161 -2.57 -10.21 -3.27
N ALA A 162 -2.67 -8.91 -2.98
CA ALA A 162 -2.87 -7.89 -4.02
C ALA A 162 -1.74 -7.93 -5.07
N GLN A 163 -0.50 -8.10 -4.63
CA GLN A 163 0.67 -8.24 -5.51
C GLN A 163 0.58 -9.53 -6.35
N ALA A 164 0.25 -10.67 -5.73
CA ALA A 164 0.09 -11.94 -6.44
C ALA A 164 -0.99 -11.89 -7.52
N CYS A 165 -2.08 -11.13 -7.31
CA CYS A 165 -3.08 -10.88 -8.35
C CYS A 165 -2.47 -10.11 -9.54
N GLN A 166 -1.75 -9.01 -9.26
CA GLN A 166 -1.08 -8.22 -10.29
C GLN A 166 -0.07 -9.04 -11.09
N ASP A 167 0.77 -9.82 -10.41
CA ASP A 167 1.80 -10.67 -11.03
C ASP A 167 1.17 -11.77 -11.89
N ALA A 168 -0.01 -12.24 -11.52
CA ALA A 168 -0.78 -13.22 -12.29
C ALA A 168 -1.56 -12.61 -13.47
N GLY A 169 -1.54 -11.28 -13.63
CA GLY A 169 -2.32 -10.58 -14.66
C GLY A 169 -3.83 -10.53 -14.36
N VAL A 170 -4.23 -10.80 -13.11
CA VAL A 170 -5.63 -10.76 -12.64
C VAL A 170 -5.84 -9.47 -11.86
N ARG A 171 -6.90 -8.71 -12.17
CA ARG A 171 -7.11 -7.42 -11.51
C ARG A 171 -7.54 -7.62 -10.06
N PHE A 172 -6.85 -6.97 -9.12
CA PHE A 172 -7.29 -6.88 -7.74
C PHE A 172 -8.32 -5.75 -7.60
N ILE A 173 -9.56 -6.07 -7.19
CA ILE A 173 -10.58 -5.06 -6.92
C ILE A 173 -10.35 -4.49 -5.52
N GLY A 174 -9.49 -3.46 -5.48
CA GLY A 174 -9.12 -2.74 -4.27
C GLY A 174 -8.00 -1.73 -4.55
N PRO A 175 -7.41 -1.12 -3.51
CA PRO A 175 -6.21 -0.29 -3.66
C PRO A 175 -5.02 -1.09 -4.25
N SER A 176 -4.02 -0.37 -4.74
CA SER A 176 -2.76 -0.98 -5.20
C SER A 176 -2.04 -1.71 -4.05
N PRO A 177 -1.21 -2.73 -4.33
CA PRO A 177 -0.45 -3.45 -3.30
C PRO A 177 0.40 -2.53 -2.42
N GLU A 178 0.96 -1.46 -3.02
CA GLU A 178 1.68 -0.43 -2.30
C GLU A 178 0.79 0.28 -1.28
N ILE A 179 -0.39 0.75 -1.70
CA ILE A 179 -1.34 1.42 -0.79
C ILE A 179 -1.81 0.47 0.30
N VAL A 180 -2.13 -0.79 -0.05
CA VAL A 180 -2.52 -1.81 0.93
C VAL A 180 -1.42 -2.01 1.97
N ARG A 181 -0.14 -2.02 1.56
CA ARG A 181 1.01 -2.13 2.47
C ARG A 181 1.11 -0.91 3.39
N LYS A 182 1.16 0.29 2.81
CA LYS A 182 1.34 1.56 3.54
C LYS A 182 0.27 1.76 4.61
N MET A 183 -0.96 1.38 4.28
CA MET A 183 -2.10 1.62 5.15
C MET A 183 -2.42 0.43 6.06
N GLY A 184 -1.88 -0.76 5.76
CA GLY A 184 -1.93 -1.93 6.65
C GLY A 184 -0.93 -1.82 7.81
N ASP A 185 0.13 -1.04 7.63
CA ASP A 185 1.02 -0.63 8.71
C ASP A 185 0.45 0.58 9.45
N LYS A 186 0.11 0.40 10.73
CA LYS A 186 -0.49 1.47 11.57
C LYS A 186 0.46 2.63 11.82
N VAL A 187 1.77 2.35 11.87
CA VAL A 187 2.80 3.36 12.10
C VAL A 187 2.95 4.23 10.85
N GLU A 188 3.07 3.59 9.69
CA GLU A 188 3.16 4.32 8.41
C GLU A 188 1.86 5.09 8.12
N ALA A 189 0.69 4.47 8.33
CA ALA A 189 -0.61 5.13 8.20
C ALA A 189 -0.73 6.37 9.09
N ARG A 190 -0.25 6.30 10.35
CA ARG A 190 -0.22 7.45 11.27
C ARG A 190 0.71 8.55 10.76
N ALA A 191 1.90 8.19 10.28
CA ALA A 191 2.83 9.17 9.72
C ALA A 191 2.24 9.89 8.48
N ILE A 192 1.49 9.17 7.64
CA ILE A 192 0.76 9.78 6.52
C ILE A 192 -0.33 10.73 7.03
N ALA A 193 -1.10 10.33 8.06
CA ALA A 193 -2.14 11.19 8.64
C ALA A 193 -1.57 12.51 9.19
N ILE A 194 -0.44 12.45 9.92
CA ILE A 194 0.25 13.64 10.43
C ILE A 194 0.70 14.55 9.29
N ARG A 195 1.33 13.99 8.24
CA ARG A 195 1.72 14.77 7.04
C ARG A 195 0.51 15.38 6.34
N ALA A 196 -0.64 14.73 6.41
CA ALA A 196 -1.90 15.23 5.89
C ALA A 196 -2.54 16.33 6.74
N GLY A 197 -1.94 16.70 7.87
CA GLY A 197 -2.53 17.65 8.82
C GLY A 197 -3.76 17.09 9.51
N VAL A 198 -4.01 15.78 9.43
CA VAL A 198 -5.10 15.13 10.12
C VAL A 198 -4.70 14.93 11.58
N PRO A 199 -5.47 15.44 12.55
CA PRO A 199 -5.17 15.27 13.96
C PRO A 199 -5.13 13.78 14.36
N VAL A 200 -4.11 13.35 15.10
CA VAL A 200 -3.93 11.94 15.54
C VAL A 200 -3.82 11.85 17.05
N VAL A 201 -4.15 10.66 17.59
CA VAL A 201 -3.90 10.37 19.01
C VAL A 201 -2.38 10.44 19.27
N PRO A 202 -1.94 11.07 20.37
CA PRO A 202 -0.56 10.98 20.80
C PRO A 202 -0.16 9.51 20.96
N GLY A 203 0.95 9.13 20.34
CA GLY A 203 1.44 7.76 20.32
C GLY A 203 2.91 7.73 19.91
N THR A 204 3.56 6.60 20.15
CA THR A 204 4.95 6.40 19.73
C THR A 204 5.04 6.33 18.21
N ASP A 205 6.10 6.92 17.64
CA ASP A 205 6.29 6.99 16.18
C ASP A 205 6.78 5.69 15.56
N ALA A 206 7.19 4.72 16.38
CA ALA A 206 7.59 3.39 15.99
C ALA A 206 7.12 2.37 17.04
N PRO A 207 7.16 1.05 16.72
CA PRO A 207 6.99 0.03 17.73
C PRO A 207 8.07 0.18 18.81
N ILE A 208 7.65 0.06 20.07
CA ILE A 208 8.57 0.17 21.21
C ILE A 208 9.48 -1.05 21.27
N SER A 209 10.77 -0.83 21.55
CA SER A 209 11.75 -1.91 21.70
C SER A 209 11.91 -2.33 23.16
N SER A 210 11.49 -1.48 24.10
CA SER A 210 11.64 -1.69 25.53
C SER A 210 10.46 -1.13 26.33
N LEU A 211 10.29 -1.65 27.56
CA LEU A 211 9.32 -1.09 28.53
C LEU A 211 9.67 0.33 28.96
N LEU A 212 10.95 0.73 28.88
CA LEU A 212 11.40 2.08 29.23
C LEU A 212 10.77 3.14 28.32
N GLU A 213 10.66 2.87 27.02
CA GLU A 213 9.99 3.77 26.08
C GLU A 213 8.51 3.97 26.45
N ALA A 214 7.84 2.91 26.94
CA ALA A 214 6.47 3.02 27.42
C ALA A 214 6.37 3.86 28.71
N GLN A 215 7.38 3.78 29.59
CA GLN A 215 7.48 4.61 30.79
C GLN A 215 7.70 6.09 30.43
N GLU A 216 8.62 6.39 29.52
CA GLU A 216 8.90 7.74 29.03
C GLU A 216 7.66 8.36 28.37
N PHE A 217 6.95 7.57 27.54
CA PHE A 217 5.69 7.98 26.96
C PHE A 217 4.64 8.30 28.04
N SER A 218 4.54 7.45 29.06
CA SER A 218 3.61 7.65 30.19
C SER A 218 3.99 8.88 31.03
N ASN A 219 5.28 9.19 31.20
CA ASN A 219 5.75 10.40 31.88
C ASN A 219 5.36 11.67 31.12
N THR A 220 5.35 11.60 29.79
CA THR A 220 5.06 12.74 28.91
C THR A 220 3.57 12.99 28.77
N TYR A 221 2.77 11.95 28.55
CA TYR A 221 1.34 12.06 28.21
C TYR A 221 0.39 11.62 29.35
N GLY A 222 0.93 11.07 30.43
CA GLY A 222 0.19 10.54 31.57
C GLY A 222 -0.60 9.26 31.27
N PHE A 223 -1.08 8.61 32.33
CA PHE A 223 -2.06 7.53 32.24
C PHE A 223 -3.50 8.05 32.01
N PRO A 224 -4.45 7.23 31.54
CA PRO A 224 -4.25 5.88 31.01
C PRO A 224 -3.60 5.88 29.61
N ILE A 225 -2.86 4.80 29.31
CA ILE A 225 -2.30 4.51 27.99
C ILE A 225 -2.83 3.16 27.48
N ILE A 226 -2.64 2.87 26.21
CA ILE A 226 -3.01 1.59 25.60
C ILE A 226 -1.86 1.04 24.77
N PHE A 227 -1.48 -0.21 25.03
CA PHE A 227 -0.65 -1.00 24.13
C PHE A 227 -1.49 -1.50 22.97
N LYS A 228 -0.96 -1.43 21.76
CA LYS A 228 -1.58 -1.97 20.54
C LYS A 228 -0.55 -2.73 19.73
N ALA A 229 -0.93 -3.89 19.19
CA ALA A 229 -0.13 -4.60 18.20
C ALA A 229 0.09 -3.73 16.96
N ALA A 230 1.36 -3.55 16.57
CA ALA A 230 1.76 -2.79 15.39
C ALA A 230 1.18 -3.45 14.12
N TYR A 231 1.26 -4.77 14.06
CA TYR A 231 0.71 -5.59 12.97
C TYR A 231 -0.53 -6.35 13.45
N GLY A 232 -1.61 -6.28 12.69
CA GLY A 232 -2.85 -7.04 12.95
C GLY A 232 -4.08 -6.18 13.31
N GLY A 233 -5.20 -6.87 13.54
CA GLY A 233 -6.52 -6.25 13.69
C GLY A 233 -7.53 -7.07 14.51
N GLY A 234 -8.78 -6.61 14.55
CA GLY A 234 -9.88 -7.32 15.23
C GLY A 234 -9.92 -7.17 16.75
N GLY A 235 -9.19 -6.20 17.31
CA GLY A 235 -9.17 -5.91 18.75
C GLY A 235 -8.30 -6.86 19.60
N ARG A 236 -7.50 -7.71 18.95
CA ARG A 236 -6.52 -8.59 19.62
C ARG A 236 -5.19 -7.88 19.80
N GLY A 237 -4.48 -8.24 20.87
CA GLY A 237 -3.18 -7.63 21.20
C GLY A 237 -3.29 -6.17 21.64
N MET A 238 -4.35 -5.83 22.37
CA MET A 238 -4.55 -4.50 22.97
C MET A 238 -4.72 -4.60 24.48
N ARG A 239 -4.04 -3.75 25.25
CA ARG A 239 -4.18 -3.69 26.71
C ARG A 239 -4.13 -2.25 27.20
N VAL A 240 -5.13 -1.86 28.00
CA VAL A 240 -5.17 -0.56 28.67
C VAL A 240 -4.36 -0.66 29.95
N VAL A 241 -3.54 0.34 30.21
CA VAL A 241 -2.71 0.46 31.41
C VAL A 241 -3.10 1.73 32.14
N ARG A 242 -3.44 1.62 33.42
CA ARG A 242 -3.90 2.75 34.24
C ARG A 242 -2.87 3.29 35.22
N GLY A 243 -1.80 2.54 35.48
CA GLY A 243 -0.72 2.92 36.38
C GLY A 243 0.58 2.18 36.07
N TYR A 244 1.65 2.55 36.75
CA TYR A 244 2.98 1.94 36.55
C TYR A 244 2.99 0.47 36.98
N GLU A 245 2.19 0.10 37.97
CA GLU A 245 2.12 -1.26 38.52
C GLU A 245 1.61 -2.27 37.49
N GLU A 246 0.76 -1.81 36.57
CA GLU A 246 0.13 -2.63 35.54
C GLU A 246 0.96 -2.70 34.23
N LEU A 247 2.00 -1.89 34.10
CA LEU A 247 2.68 -1.64 32.82
C LEU A 247 3.37 -2.90 32.28
N GLU A 248 4.17 -3.55 33.11
CA GLU A 248 4.96 -4.73 32.72
C GLU A 248 4.07 -5.94 32.41
N GLU A 249 3.09 -6.23 33.28
CA GLU A 249 2.16 -7.35 33.07
C GLU A 249 1.36 -7.16 31.77
N ASN A 250 0.81 -5.97 31.54
CA ASN A 250 0.00 -5.72 30.35
C ASN A 250 0.82 -5.71 29.06
N TYR A 251 2.08 -5.25 29.11
CA TYR A 251 2.99 -5.35 27.97
C TYR A 251 3.23 -6.81 27.57
N GLN A 252 3.60 -7.67 28.54
CA GLN A 252 3.87 -9.09 28.28
C GLN A 252 2.64 -9.82 27.73
N ARG A 253 1.45 -9.51 28.27
CA ARG A 253 0.18 -10.08 27.80
C ARG A 253 -0.18 -9.61 26.40
N ALA A 254 -0.02 -8.31 26.10
CA ALA A 254 -0.27 -7.77 24.77
C ALA A 254 0.70 -8.37 23.74
N TYR A 255 1.99 -8.48 24.10
CA TYR A 255 3.04 -9.03 23.25
C TYR A 255 2.77 -10.50 22.91
N SER A 256 2.48 -11.31 23.94
CA SER A 256 2.20 -12.75 23.77
C SER A 256 0.96 -12.99 22.91
N GLU A 257 -0.11 -12.20 23.11
CA GLU A 257 -1.32 -12.28 22.30
C GLU A 257 -1.05 -11.88 20.85
N ALA A 258 -0.29 -10.81 20.61
CA ALA A 258 0.08 -10.38 19.27
C ALA A 258 0.95 -11.42 18.55
N LEU A 259 1.96 -11.97 19.23
CA LEU A 259 2.82 -13.02 18.69
C LEU A 259 2.03 -14.28 18.32
N ALA A 260 1.13 -14.74 19.20
CA ALA A 260 0.32 -15.92 18.93
C ALA A 260 -0.71 -15.69 17.80
N ALA A 261 -1.27 -14.48 17.70
CA ALA A 261 -2.33 -14.17 16.74
C ALA A 261 -1.82 -13.79 15.35
N PHE A 262 -0.65 -13.14 15.27
CA PHE A 262 -0.14 -12.50 14.06
C PHE A 262 1.28 -12.93 13.70
N GLY A 263 1.96 -13.73 14.53
CA GLY A 263 3.36 -14.14 14.32
C GLY A 263 4.38 -13.04 14.61
N ASN A 264 3.93 -11.86 15.04
CA ASN A 264 4.78 -10.71 15.38
C ASN A 264 4.26 -10.04 16.66
N GLY A 265 5.12 -9.95 17.68
CA GLY A 265 4.79 -9.38 18.99
C GLY A 265 4.95 -7.86 19.09
N ALA A 266 5.43 -7.18 18.04
CA ALA A 266 5.73 -5.75 18.09
C ALA A 266 4.50 -4.92 18.53
N LEU A 267 4.70 -4.07 19.55
CA LEU A 267 3.68 -3.19 20.13
C LEU A 267 4.07 -1.73 19.95
N PHE A 268 3.07 -0.85 19.93
CA PHE A 268 3.24 0.60 20.08
C PHE A 268 2.30 1.11 21.17
N VAL A 269 2.57 2.32 21.66
CA VAL A 269 1.79 2.94 22.75
C VAL A 269 1.02 4.13 22.22
N GLU A 270 -0.23 4.28 22.65
CA GLU A 270 -1.03 5.47 22.44
C GLU A 270 -1.65 5.96 23.74
N LYS A 271 -2.03 7.24 23.77
CA LYS A 271 -2.90 7.75 24.82
C LYS A 271 -4.25 7.04 24.76
N PHE A 272 -4.72 6.51 25.89
CA PHE A 272 -6.05 5.93 25.95
C PHE A 272 -7.09 7.02 26.13
N ILE A 273 -8.04 7.11 25.19
CA ILE A 273 -9.18 8.01 25.31
C ILE A 273 -10.27 7.32 26.09
N GLU A 274 -10.72 7.94 27.18
CA GLU A 274 -11.83 7.44 27.97
C GLU A 274 -13.18 7.84 27.35
N LYS A 275 -14.13 6.90 27.36
CA LYS A 275 -15.49 7.06 26.82
C LYS A 275 -15.54 7.62 25.38
N PRO A 276 -14.78 7.04 24.44
CA PRO A 276 -14.77 7.54 23.09
C PRO A 276 -16.03 7.19 22.30
N ARG A 277 -16.33 8.02 21.30
CA ARG A 277 -17.16 7.61 20.15
C ARG A 277 -16.27 7.14 19.00
N HIS A 278 -16.67 6.07 18.33
CA HIS A 278 -15.97 5.51 17.19
C HIS A 278 -16.69 5.91 15.91
N ILE A 279 -16.14 6.89 15.19
CA ILE A 279 -16.71 7.44 13.97
C ILE A 279 -15.83 7.06 12.80
N GLU A 280 -16.42 6.62 11.70
CA GLU A 280 -15.68 6.29 10.51
C GLU A 280 -16.25 6.93 9.26
N VAL A 281 -15.38 7.41 8.38
CA VAL A 281 -15.79 8.07 7.13
C VAL A 281 -15.59 7.13 5.96
N GLN A 282 -16.62 6.97 5.15
CA GLN A 282 -16.53 6.18 3.93
C GLN A 282 -15.92 7.01 2.81
N ILE A 283 -14.82 6.56 2.21
CA ILE A 283 -14.19 7.19 1.05
C ILE A 283 -14.43 6.36 -0.21
N LEU A 284 -14.66 7.02 -1.34
CA LEU A 284 -14.64 6.43 -2.68
C LEU A 284 -13.64 7.19 -3.55
N VAL A 285 -12.64 6.48 -4.08
CA VAL A 285 -11.68 7.05 -5.04
C VAL A 285 -12.06 6.62 -6.44
N MET A 286 -12.40 7.59 -7.29
CA MET A 286 -12.76 7.35 -8.68
C MET A 286 -11.60 7.64 -9.62
N PHE A 287 -11.19 6.60 -10.34
CA PHE A 287 -10.33 6.71 -11.51
C PHE A 287 -11.21 6.84 -12.77
N LEU A 288 -11.16 8.01 -13.41
CA LEU A 288 -11.73 8.25 -14.73
C LEU A 288 -10.73 7.83 -15.82
N CYS A 289 -10.96 6.66 -16.40
CA CYS A 289 -10.30 6.35 -17.67
C CYS A 289 -10.82 7.28 -18.79
N GLN A 290 -9.99 8.24 -19.18
CA GLN A 290 -10.15 8.91 -20.47
C GLN A 290 -9.54 8.02 -21.56
N ALA A 291 -10.34 7.11 -22.09
CA ALA A 291 -10.05 6.57 -23.41
C ALA A 291 -10.18 7.73 -24.42
N ALA A 292 -9.09 8.09 -25.09
CA ALA A 292 -9.08 9.12 -26.13
C ALA A 292 -10.17 8.82 -27.17
N GLY A 293 -11.24 9.63 -27.17
CA GLY A 293 -12.34 9.55 -28.14
C GLY A 293 -13.73 9.23 -27.59
N VAL A 294 -13.89 8.84 -26.32
CA VAL A 294 -15.23 8.64 -25.73
C VAL A 294 -15.71 9.96 -25.11
N ARG A 295 -16.62 10.67 -25.79
CA ARG A 295 -17.31 11.82 -25.20
C ARG A 295 -18.08 11.34 -23.95
N PRO A 296 -17.90 11.95 -22.77
CA PRO A 296 -18.74 11.64 -21.62
C PRO A 296 -20.19 12.04 -21.97
N ASP A 297 -21.10 11.06 -22.04
CA ASP A 297 -22.53 11.37 -22.06
C ASP A 297 -22.83 12.15 -20.76
N ARG A 298 -23.28 13.40 -20.91
CA ARG A 298 -23.56 14.34 -19.81
C ARG A 298 -24.78 13.94 -18.97
N ARG A 299 -25.35 12.76 -19.19
CA ARG A 299 -26.43 12.23 -18.37
C ARG A 299 -25.84 11.43 -17.20
N PRO A 300 -26.15 11.77 -15.93
CA PRO A 300 -25.83 10.89 -14.81
C PRO A 300 -26.49 9.54 -15.07
N CYS A 301 -25.68 8.53 -15.38
CA CYS A 301 -26.16 7.19 -15.60
C CYS A 301 -26.85 6.71 -14.32
N ARG A 302 -28.13 6.32 -14.41
CA ARG A 302 -28.91 5.73 -13.30
C ARG A 302 -28.23 4.47 -12.68
N LYS A 303 -27.13 3.99 -13.26
CA LYS A 303 -26.29 2.86 -12.81
C LYS A 303 -25.13 3.24 -11.88
N ALA A 304 -24.97 4.51 -11.48
CA ALA A 304 -23.93 4.90 -10.53
C ALA A 304 -24.08 4.19 -9.16
N GLY A 305 -25.29 3.76 -8.79
CA GLY A 305 -25.55 2.96 -7.58
C GLY A 305 -24.95 1.55 -7.60
N CYS A 306 -24.87 0.89 -8.77
CA CYS A 306 -24.39 -0.49 -8.88
C CYS A 306 -22.87 -0.63 -8.61
N TRP A 307 -22.07 0.42 -8.86
CA TRP A 307 -20.64 0.41 -8.58
C TRP A 307 -20.32 0.69 -7.11
N VAL A 308 -21.10 1.55 -6.44
CA VAL A 308 -21.05 1.69 -4.97
C VAL A 308 -21.31 0.35 -4.29
N HIS A 309 -22.17 -0.48 -4.89
CA HIS A 309 -22.41 -1.83 -4.42
C HIS A 309 -21.20 -2.76 -4.57
N LEU A 310 -20.48 -2.71 -5.69
CA LEU A 310 -19.29 -3.54 -5.94
C LEU A 310 -18.09 -3.13 -5.07
N LEU A 311 -18.00 -1.85 -4.70
CA LEU A 311 -16.80 -1.28 -4.09
C LEU A 311 -16.96 -1.02 -2.59
N GLY A 312 -18.19 -0.77 -2.10
CA GLY A 312 -18.48 -0.32 -0.74
C GLY A 312 -18.08 -1.26 0.41
N MET A 313 -17.35 -2.35 0.15
CA MET A 313 -16.92 -3.34 1.13
C MET A 313 -15.51 -3.91 0.82
N VAL A 314 -14.65 -3.10 0.19
CA VAL A 314 -13.19 -3.29 0.17
C VAL A 314 -12.66 -2.83 1.54
N PRO A 315 -11.68 -3.52 2.15
CA PRO A 315 -11.49 -3.49 3.59
C PRO A 315 -10.94 -2.19 4.16
N CYS A 316 -11.14 -2.09 5.48
CA CYS A 316 -10.88 -0.95 6.32
C CYS A 316 -9.38 -0.80 6.57
N LEU A 317 -8.72 0.02 5.75
CA LEU A 317 -7.39 0.51 6.07
C LEU A 317 -7.46 1.41 7.31
N ARG A 318 -7.15 0.85 8.48
CA ARG A 318 -7.29 1.52 9.79
C ARG A 318 -6.15 2.51 10.03
N GLY A 319 -6.28 3.72 9.51
CA GLY A 319 -5.58 4.91 10.03
C GLY A 319 -6.44 5.57 11.12
N GLY A 320 -5.96 5.58 12.36
CA GLY A 320 -6.62 6.26 13.47
C GLY A 320 -6.24 7.73 13.53
N ALA A 321 -7.22 8.62 13.50
CA ALA A 321 -7.10 10.05 13.72
C ALA A 321 -8.00 10.47 14.90
N GLN A 322 -7.65 11.50 15.67
CA GLN A 322 -8.45 12.01 16.79
C GLN A 322 -8.74 13.48 16.57
N LEU A 323 -10.02 13.87 16.57
CA LEU A 323 -10.40 15.27 16.72
C LEU A 323 -10.64 15.64 18.21
N GLU A 324 -10.53 16.93 18.52
CA GLU A 324 -10.82 17.48 19.85
C GLU A 324 -12.16 16.95 20.42
N GLY A 325 -12.18 16.62 21.71
CA GLY A 325 -13.39 16.14 22.40
C GLY A 325 -13.53 14.62 22.56
N GLY A 326 -12.44 13.84 22.40
CA GLY A 326 -12.43 12.41 22.73
C GLY A 326 -13.08 11.50 21.68
N GLN A 327 -13.04 11.90 20.41
CA GLN A 327 -13.65 11.13 19.30
C GLN A 327 -12.57 10.50 18.41
N TYR A 328 -12.76 9.24 18.05
CA TYR A 328 -11.92 8.56 17.06
C TYR A 328 -12.50 8.74 15.66
N LEU A 329 -11.66 9.18 14.74
CA LEU A 329 -11.84 9.08 13.30
C LEU A 329 -11.11 7.82 12.81
N CYS A 330 -11.87 6.87 12.29
CA CYS A 330 -11.34 5.75 11.51
C CYS A 330 -11.67 6.02 10.04
N VAL A 331 -10.68 6.32 9.21
CA VAL A 331 -10.94 6.56 7.78
C VAL A 331 -11.14 5.22 7.07
N THR A 332 -12.33 5.00 6.51
CA THR A 332 -12.61 3.78 5.73
C THR A 332 -12.33 4.06 4.25
N TYR A 333 -11.36 3.35 3.71
CA TYR A 333 -10.97 3.48 2.31
C TYR A 333 -11.73 2.48 1.42
N VAL A 334 -12.38 2.98 0.38
CA VAL A 334 -12.83 2.16 -0.76
C VAL A 334 -12.25 2.76 -2.05
N SER A 335 -11.33 2.05 -2.68
CA SER A 335 -10.93 2.36 -4.06
C SER A 335 -12.04 1.89 -4.98
N GLY A 336 -12.47 2.75 -5.91
CA GLY A 336 -13.54 2.46 -6.83
C GLY A 336 -13.26 2.88 -8.25
N GLU A 337 -12.73 1.98 -9.06
CA GLU A 337 -12.57 2.24 -10.50
C GLU A 337 -13.92 2.20 -11.19
N LYS A 338 -14.42 3.38 -11.63
CA LYS A 338 -15.67 3.46 -12.40
C LYS A 338 -15.50 2.90 -13.82
N TYR A 339 -14.25 2.81 -14.30
CA TYR A 339 -13.84 2.25 -15.59
C TYR A 339 -12.37 1.75 -15.51
N PRO A 340 -12.12 0.44 -15.29
CA PRO A 340 -10.76 -0.09 -15.17
C PRO A 340 -10.03 -0.08 -16.51
N CYS A 341 -9.28 0.97 -16.76
CA CYS A 341 -8.16 0.89 -17.68
C CYS A 341 -6.98 0.36 -16.90
N VAL A 342 -6.34 -0.71 -17.39
CA VAL A 342 -5.16 -1.32 -16.77
C VAL A 342 -4.14 -0.20 -16.51
N PRO A 343 -3.82 0.17 -15.26
CA PRO A 343 -2.67 1.00 -15.04
C PRO A 343 -1.47 0.07 -15.13
N VAL A 344 -0.90 -0.04 -16.33
CA VAL A 344 0.53 -0.33 -16.41
C VAL A 344 1.17 0.94 -15.83
N SER A 345 1.52 0.89 -14.53
CA SER A 345 2.21 1.96 -13.81
C SER A 345 1.61 3.37 -14.01
N GLY A 346 0.58 3.71 -13.24
CA GLY A 346 0.04 5.07 -13.19
C GLY A 346 -1.48 5.10 -13.28
N GLY A 347 -2.13 5.31 -12.13
CA GLY A 347 -3.55 5.70 -12.10
C GLY A 347 -3.75 7.02 -12.84
N ASP A 348 -4.98 7.28 -13.30
CA ASP A 348 -5.26 8.54 -13.99
C ASP A 348 -5.06 9.77 -13.10
N LYS A 349 -4.79 10.91 -13.75
CA LYS A 349 -4.46 12.19 -13.14
C LYS A 349 -5.68 12.93 -12.53
N TYR A 350 -6.86 12.30 -12.44
CA TYR A 350 -8.09 13.01 -12.07
C TYR A 350 -8.56 12.78 -10.65
N GLY A 351 -8.00 11.80 -9.91
CA GLY A 351 -7.93 11.79 -8.44
C GLY A 351 -9.21 12.17 -7.68
N ASN A 352 -10.39 11.83 -8.20
CA ASN A 352 -11.65 12.27 -7.61
C ASN A 352 -11.93 11.44 -6.37
N VAL A 353 -11.54 11.98 -5.22
CA VAL A 353 -11.85 11.45 -3.89
C VAL A 353 -13.13 12.10 -3.40
N ILE A 354 -14.16 11.28 -3.14
CA ILE A 354 -15.40 11.70 -2.48
C ILE A 354 -15.58 10.91 -1.19
N HIS A 355 -16.35 11.46 -0.26
CA HIS A 355 -16.84 10.72 0.90
C HIS A 355 -18.31 10.35 0.71
N LEU A 356 -18.74 9.25 1.33
CA LEU A 356 -20.14 8.84 1.45
C LEU A 356 -20.59 8.99 2.91
N TYR A 357 -20.31 10.18 3.46
CA TYR A 357 -20.54 10.53 4.86
C TYR A 357 -19.83 9.59 5.84
N GLU A 358 -20.22 9.70 7.10
CA GLU A 358 -19.70 8.96 8.23
C GLU A 358 -20.71 7.95 8.79
N ARG A 359 -20.18 7.00 9.56
CA ARG A 359 -20.92 6.03 10.35
C ARG A 359 -20.51 6.12 11.80
N ASP A 360 -21.48 6.01 12.70
CA ASP A 360 -21.24 5.80 14.12
C ASP A 360 -21.21 4.30 14.42
N CYS A 361 -20.04 3.83 14.86
CA CYS A 361 -19.79 2.45 15.26
C CYS A 361 -19.47 2.33 16.76
N SER A 362 -19.94 3.26 17.58
CA SER A 362 -19.60 3.34 19.01
C SER A 362 -20.22 2.21 19.84
N ILE A 363 -21.28 1.56 19.35
CA ILE A 363 -21.93 0.44 20.04
C ILE A 363 -21.09 -0.83 19.80
N GLN A 364 -20.24 -1.14 20.78
CA GLN A 364 -19.26 -2.22 20.69
C GLN A 364 -19.32 -3.13 21.92
N ARG A 365 -18.96 -4.40 21.74
CA ARG A 365 -18.71 -5.35 22.82
C ARG A 365 -17.28 -5.87 22.68
N ARG A 366 -16.45 -5.70 23.71
CA ARG A 366 -15.02 -6.11 23.70
C ARG A 366 -14.26 -5.59 22.46
N HIS A 367 -14.42 -4.30 22.14
CA HIS A 367 -13.80 -3.63 20.99
C HIS A 367 -14.19 -4.18 19.60
N GLN A 368 -15.31 -4.91 19.52
CA GLN A 368 -15.90 -5.36 18.27
C GLN A 368 -17.23 -4.64 18.03
N LYS A 369 -17.45 -4.17 16.79
CA LYS A 369 -18.68 -3.49 16.38
C LYS A 369 -19.88 -4.43 16.48
N VAL A 370 -20.98 -3.93 17.03
CA VAL A 370 -22.24 -4.68 17.17
C VAL A 370 -23.37 -3.97 16.42
N VAL A 371 -23.45 -2.65 16.54
CA VAL A 371 -24.44 -1.82 15.83
C VAL A 371 -23.73 -0.65 15.17
N GLU A 372 -24.12 -0.36 13.94
CA GLU A 372 -23.57 0.70 13.10
C GLU A 372 -24.72 1.56 12.59
N ILE A 373 -24.59 2.88 12.71
CA ILE A 373 -25.65 3.85 12.36
C ILE A 373 -25.08 4.87 11.38
N ALA A 374 -25.84 5.25 10.37
CA ALA A 374 -25.46 6.27 9.39
C ALA A 374 -26.65 7.22 9.11
N PRO A 375 -26.46 8.56 9.11
CA PRO A 375 -25.26 9.27 9.57
C PRO A 375 -25.09 9.22 11.09
N ALA A 376 -23.99 9.76 11.61
CA ALA A 376 -23.76 9.98 13.04
C ALA A 376 -24.56 11.20 13.55
N ALA A 377 -25.90 11.08 13.56
CA ALA A 377 -26.83 12.19 13.79
C ALA A 377 -26.65 12.95 15.11
N GLN A 378 -26.04 12.32 16.12
CA GLN A 378 -25.76 12.93 17.42
C GLN A 378 -24.41 13.68 17.48
N LEU A 379 -23.71 13.87 16.35
CA LEU A 379 -22.51 14.71 16.28
C LEU A 379 -22.85 16.10 15.78
N ASP A 380 -22.09 17.08 16.25
CA ASP A 380 -22.08 18.44 15.71
C ASP A 380 -21.87 18.39 14.17
N PRO A 381 -22.76 18.97 13.37
CA PRO A 381 -22.60 19.06 11.92
C PRO A 381 -21.24 19.63 11.48
N HIS A 382 -20.73 20.67 12.14
CA HIS A 382 -19.43 21.24 11.80
C HIS A 382 -18.28 20.26 12.06
N LEU A 383 -18.42 19.42 13.08
CA LEU A 383 -17.45 18.36 13.35
C LEU A 383 -17.53 17.25 12.29
N ARG A 384 -18.73 16.87 11.84
CA ARG A 384 -18.93 15.91 10.75
C ARG A 384 -18.32 16.41 9.43
N ASP A 385 -18.49 17.70 9.13
CA ASP A 385 -17.89 18.32 7.95
C ASP A 385 -16.36 18.32 8.03
N ARG A 386 -15.78 18.62 9.21
CA ARG A 386 -14.32 18.50 9.42
C ARG A 386 -13.83 17.06 9.26
N LEU A 387 -14.47 16.09 9.90
CA LEU A 387 -14.11 14.67 9.80
C LEU A 387 -14.09 14.19 8.34
N THR A 388 -15.10 14.57 7.57
CA THR A 388 -15.22 14.17 6.17
C THR A 388 -14.19 14.89 5.28
N ALA A 389 -13.93 16.18 5.52
CA ALA A 389 -12.89 16.94 4.83
C ALA A 389 -11.49 16.36 5.07
N ASP A 390 -11.15 16.08 6.33
CA ASP A 390 -9.86 15.49 6.73
C ASP A 390 -9.66 14.11 6.09
N SER A 391 -10.72 13.29 6.06
CA SER A 391 -10.68 11.96 5.45
C SER A 391 -10.46 12.02 3.93
N VAL A 392 -11.09 12.98 3.24
CA VAL A 392 -10.87 13.21 1.81
C VAL A 392 -9.45 13.71 1.55
N ASN A 393 -8.94 14.61 2.39
CA ASN A 393 -7.56 15.11 2.28
C ASN A 393 -6.54 13.97 2.45
N LEU A 394 -6.72 13.13 3.48
CA LEU A 394 -5.89 11.96 3.72
C LEU A 394 -5.86 11.03 2.50
N ALA A 395 -7.04 10.68 1.98
CA ALA A 395 -7.15 9.79 0.83
C ALA A 395 -6.52 10.40 -0.44
N ARG A 396 -6.59 11.73 -0.65
CA ARG A 396 -5.87 12.38 -1.75
C ARG A 396 -4.37 12.21 -1.62
N GLN A 397 -3.81 12.36 -0.43
CA GLN A 397 -2.36 12.19 -0.23
C GLN A 397 -1.90 10.74 -0.40
N VAL A 398 -2.74 9.77 -0.05
CA VAL A 398 -2.42 8.34 -0.21
C VAL A 398 -2.54 7.88 -1.66
N CYS A 399 -3.54 8.40 -2.39
CA CYS A 399 -3.96 7.83 -3.69
C CYS A 399 -3.52 8.61 -4.92
N THR A 400 -3.00 9.82 -4.75
CA THR A 400 -2.45 10.59 -5.88
C THR A 400 -1.02 10.13 -6.11
N PRO A 401 -0.67 9.60 -7.30
CA PRO A 401 0.71 9.23 -7.59
C PRO A 401 1.61 10.49 -7.53
N HIS A 402 2.73 10.39 -6.81
CA HIS A 402 3.80 11.40 -6.77
C HIS A 402 4.73 11.27 -7.97
#